data_AF-A0A4R6QLI2-F1
#
_entry.id   AF-A0A4R6QLI2-F1
#
_cell.length_a   1.000
_cell.length_b   1.000
_cell.length_c   1.000
_cell.angle_alpha   90.00
_cell.angle_beta   90.00
_cell.angle_gamma   90.00
#
_symmetry.space_group_name_H-M   'P 1'
#
loop_
_entity.id
_entity.type
_entity.pdbx_description
1 polymer ?
#
loop_
_entity_poly.entity_id
_entity_poly.type
_entity_poly.pdbx_seq_one_letter_code
_entity_poly.pdbx_strand_id
1 'polypeptide(L)'
;MALHHKWAGLALVLQTGLAAAAPMDPFSVASLGTLNLVSGSYQLITDGAGGAPVLMDAANTVLFTGVNRAQASDFNPSVGVLDFDAISIAAGVTVRVTGSQPLALLSRSSVSLAGIVDASGLNGVDGIFRGPGGAGAAGNAGSAGGGDGGNGATGGPGLTGFGPGAGPSTGWWGLCQCTIGVGGGYGGKGLHPVEAGYGPTYGNLGQTLEAGSGGSGSGSAWGGGGGGGGGGGAIELGAISFIDVTITGQLLANGGYGGLSGDVFGYYGGGGSGGGLLLHAASITLDQFGPQQAAVHAKGGGYNGGGGRIAFFTADGTVNGLTDGYSLVEANVGTGTYAERGVISIGVLSAVPELPGSALLLAGLVLLGSRFSRRVEA
;
A
#
# COMPACT_ATOMS: atom_id res chain seq x y z
N MET A 1 -51.71 50.32 6.32
CA MET A 1 -50.51 50.10 7.15
C MET A 1 -50.25 48.59 7.18
N ALA A 2 -49.53 48.07 6.19
CA ALA A 2 -49.29 46.63 6.05
C ALA A 2 -47.80 46.36 6.31
N LEU A 3 -47.50 45.69 7.43
CA LEU A 3 -46.15 45.29 7.80
C LEU A 3 -45.76 44.02 7.03
N HIS A 4 -44.82 44.14 6.10
CA HIS A 4 -44.15 42.99 5.49
C HIS A 4 -43.06 42.46 6.42
N HIS A 5 -43.26 41.29 7.00
CA HIS A 5 -42.21 40.54 7.70
C HIS A 5 -41.34 39.81 6.67
N LYS A 6 -40.08 40.23 6.53
CA LYS A 6 -39.05 39.53 5.77
C LYS A 6 -38.44 38.46 6.67
N TRP A 7 -38.64 37.19 6.33
CA TRP A 7 -37.96 36.07 6.94
C TRP A 7 -36.55 35.99 6.33
N ALA A 8 -35.52 36.25 7.12
CA ALA A 8 -34.13 35.98 6.76
C ALA A 8 -33.84 34.51 7.07
N GLY A 9 -33.82 33.67 6.03
CA GLY A 9 -33.37 32.29 6.13
C GLY A 9 -31.86 32.25 6.36
N LEU A 10 -31.44 31.79 7.54
CA LEU A 10 -30.06 31.47 7.84
C LEU A 10 -29.69 30.18 7.08
N ALA A 11 -28.92 30.30 6.00
CA ALA A 11 -28.38 29.15 5.28
C ALA A 11 -27.23 28.55 6.10
N LEU A 12 -27.48 27.42 6.75
CA LEU A 12 -26.44 26.59 7.36
C LEU A 12 -25.66 25.91 6.22
N VAL A 13 -24.48 26.44 5.92
CA VAL A 13 -23.51 25.78 5.04
C VAL A 13 -22.89 24.63 5.81
N LEU A 14 -23.36 23.40 5.60
CA LEU A 14 -22.60 22.21 6.00
C LEU A 14 -21.35 22.16 5.11
N GLN A 15 -20.22 22.58 5.67
CA GLN A 15 -18.91 22.25 5.11
C GLN A 15 -18.70 20.76 5.30
N THR A 16 -18.98 19.97 4.27
CA THR A 16 -18.50 18.60 4.18
C THR A 16 -17.00 18.68 3.92
N GLY A 17 -16.21 18.73 4.99
CA GLY A 17 -14.77 18.50 4.89
C GLY A 17 -14.57 17.15 4.21
N LEU A 18 -13.84 17.14 3.09
CA LEU A 18 -13.39 15.90 2.48
C LEU A 18 -12.53 15.19 3.52
N ALA A 19 -13.03 14.09 4.08
CA ALA A 19 -12.26 13.26 4.98
C ALA A 19 -11.05 12.74 4.20
N ALA A 20 -9.87 13.21 4.58
CA ALA A 20 -8.64 12.49 4.27
C ALA A 20 -8.62 11.21 5.14
N ALA A 21 -8.06 10.10 4.68
CA ALA A 21 -7.50 9.08 5.56
C ALA A 21 -6.51 9.82 6.42
N ALA A 22 -6.93 10.04 7.66
CA ALA A 22 -5.97 10.19 8.72
C ALA A 22 -5.16 8.88 8.75
N PRO A 23 -3.82 8.95 8.73
CA PRO A 23 -3.01 7.82 9.13
C PRO A 23 -3.58 7.17 10.40
N MET A 24 -3.53 5.85 10.49
CA MET A 24 -4.15 5.14 11.60
C MET A 24 -3.49 5.55 12.92
N ASP A 25 -4.33 5.82 13.92
CA ASP A 25 -3.87 6.17 15.26
C ASP A 25 -3.29 4.91 15.96
N PRO A 26 -1.99 4.91 16.36
CA PRO A 26 -1.37 3.82 17.11
C PRO A 26 -1.99 3.55 18.50
N PHE A 27 -2.90 4.41 18.98
CA PHE A 27 -3.68 4.14 20.19
C PHE A 27 -5.07 3.56 19.95
N SER A 28 -5.47 3.41 18.68
CA SER A 28 -6.80 2.92 18.32
C SER A 28 -6.99 1.41 18.55
N VAL A 29 -5.90 0.65 18.70
CA VAL A 29 -5.89 -0.80 18.95
C VAL A 29 -4.96 -1.11 20.12
N ALA A 30 -5.12 -2.28 20.75
CA ALA A 30 -4.24 -2.69 21.84
C ALA A 30 -2.85 -3.07 21.34
N SER A 31 -1.81 -2.59 22.02
CA SER A 31 -0.42 -2.95 21.74
C SER A 31 -0.18 -4.43 21.98
N LEU A 32 0.61 -5.02 21.09
CA LEU A 32 1.08 -6.40 21.13
C LEU A 32 2.43 -6.52 21.87
N GLY A 33 2.91 -5.43 22.49
CA GLY A 33 4.21 -5.35 23.15
C GLY A 33 5.29 -4.78 22.22
N THR A 34 6.54 -5.18 22.40
CA THR A 34 7.66 -4.74 21.54
C THR A 34 7.95 -5.76 20.45
N LEU A 35 8.02 -5.30 19.19
CA LEU A 35 8.50 -6.10 18.08
C LEU A 35 10.02 -5.90 17.94
N ASN A 36 10.78 -6.97 18.15
CA ASN A 36 12.23 -6.96 17.96
C ASN A 36 12.69 -8.18 17.14
N LEU A 37 12.85 -7.99 15.83
CA LEU A 37 13.31 -9.01 14.91
C LEU A 37 14.81 -8.84 14.70
N VAL A 38 15.60 -9.85 15.09
CA VAL A 38 17.07 -9.74 15.15
C VAL A 38 17.76 -10.43 13.98
N SER A 39 17.21 -11.55 13.49
CA SER A 39 17.76 -12.28 12.35
C SER A 39 16.73 -13.21 11.73
N GLY A 40 16.94 -13.60 10.47
CA GLY A 40 16.16 -14.63 9.78
C GLY A 40 15.01 -14.09 8.93
N SER A 41 14.13 -15.01 8.52
CA SER A 41 12.97 -14.72 7.68
C SER A 41 11.68 -14.87 8.47
N TYR A 42 10.78 -13.93 8.28
CA TYR A 42 9.46 -13.89 8.90
C TYR A 42 8.39 -13.75 7.82
N GLN A 43 7.20 -14.26 8.12
CA GLN A 43 6.03 -14.12 7.26
C GLN A 43 4.98 -13.31 7.99
N LEU A 44 4.45 -12.30 7.32
CA LEU A 44 3.29 -11.56 7.78
C LEU A 44 2.13 -11.84 6.83
N ILE A 45 1.16 -12.62 7.31
CA ILE A 45 -0.03 -13.00 6.55
C ILE A 45 -1.17 -12.10 7.02
N THR A 46 -1.68 -11.25 6.13
CA THR A 46 -2.66 -10.20 6.47
C THR A 46 -4.08 -10.72 6.76
N ASP A 47 -4.35 -11.96 6.38
CA ASP A 47 -5.62 -12.67 6.51
C ASP A 47 -5.41 -14.12 7.01
N GLY A 48 -4.55 -14.28 8.01
CA GLY A 48 -4.13 -15.58 8.55
C GLY A 48 -5.21 -16.33 9.36
N ALA A 49 -4.80 -16.97 10.46
CA ALA A 49 -5.68 -17.84 11.24
C ALA A 49 -6.92 -17.07 11.76
N GLY A 50 -8.11 -17.54 11.40
CA GLY A 50 -9.36 -16.86 11.73
C GLY A 50 -9.59 -15.55 10.99
N GLY A 51 -8.85 -15.30 9.91
CA GLY A 51 -8.93 -14.09 9.07
C GLY A 51 -8.19 -12.88 9.64
N ALA A 52 -7.53 -13.00 10.80
CA ALA A 52 -6.75 -11.93 11.43
C ALA A 52 -5.30 -11.91 10.92
N PRO A 53 -4.62 -10.75 10.93
CA PRO A 53 -3.23 -10.67 10.50
C PRO A 53 -2.33 -11.34 11.52
N VAL A 54 -1.35 -12.12 11.05
CA VAL A 54 -0.42 -12.87 11.89
C VAL A 54 1.02 -12.68 11.43
N LEU A 55 1.93 -12.51 12.39
CA LEU A 55 3.37 -12.53 12.16
C LEU A 55 3.93 -13.87 12.65
N MET A 56 4.64 -14.57 11.76
CA MET A 56 5.21 -15.89 12.00
C MET A 56 6.72 -15.90 11.76
N ASP A 57 7.42 -16.77 12.49
CA ASP A 57 8.81 -17.11 12.20
C ASP A 57 8.95 -18.14 11.06
N ALA A 58 10.19 -18.47 10.70
CA ALA A 58 10.49 -19.47 9.66
C ALA A 58 10.03 -20.90 10.00
N ALA A 59 9.71 -21.19 11.27
CA ALA A 59 9.16 -22.47 11.71
C ALA A 59 7.62 -22.48 11.67
N ASN A 60 6.98 -21.42 11.16
CA ASN A 60 5.54 -21.18 11.18
C ASN A 60 4.95 -21.03 12.60
N THR A 61 5.78 -20.63 13.57
CA THR A 61 5.30 -20.28 14.92
C THR A 61 4.69 -18.89 14.86
N VAL A 62 3.43 -18.76 15.28
CA VAL A 62 2.79 -17.44 15.42
C VAL A 62 3.43 -16.70 16.59
N LEU A 63 4.05 -15.56 16.28
CA LEU A 63 4.64 -14.66 17.28
C LEU A 63 3.61 -13.63 17.76
N PHE A 64 2.82 -13.11 16.84
CA PHE A 64 1.82 -12.08 17.12
C PHE A 64 0.59 -12.25 16.23
N THR A 65 -0.58 -11.90 16.77
CA THR A 65 -1.85 -11.83 16.06
C THR A 65 -2.42 -10.43 16.25
N GLY A 66 -2.67 -9.72 15.14
CA GLY A 66 -3.27 -8.40 15.14
C GLY A 66 -4.79 -8.43 15.00
N VAL A 67 -5.35 -7.32 14.51
CA VAL A 67 -6.79 -7.14 14.33
C VAL A 67 -7.10 -6.56 12.95
N ASN A 68 -8.28 -6.82 12.42
CA ASN A 68 -8.75 -6.20 11.18
C ASN A 68 -9.47 -4.89 11.47
N ARG A 69 -9.23 -3.88 10.64
CA ARG A 69 -9.93 -2.60 10.65
C ARG A 69 -10.59 -2.36 9.30
N ALA A 70 -11.89 -2.11 9.33
CA ALA A 70 -12.63 -1.74 8.13
C ALA A 70 -12.19 -0.36 7.62
N GLN A 71 -12.17 -0.20 6.30
CA GLN A 71 -11.95 1.07 5.62
C GLN A 71 -12.97 1.24 4.47
N ALA A 72 -13.17 2.46 4.02
CA ALA A 72 -14.16 2.79 2.99
C ALA A 72 -13.60 2.58 1.57
N SER A 73 -13.13 1.37 1.26
CA SER A 73 -12.62 1.00 -0.06
C SER A 73 -13.32 -0.27 -0.56
N ASP A 74 -13.74 -0.27 -1.83
CA ASP A 74 -14.44 -1.41 -2.42
C ASP A 74 -13.49 -2.57 -2.75
N PHE A 75 -12.23 -2.26 -3.08
CA PHE A 75 -11.24 -3.26 -3.46
C PHE A 75 -10.54 -3.88 -2.25
N ASN A 76 -10.14 -3.04 -1.30
CA ASN A 76 -9.55 -3.46 -0.05
C ASN A 76 -10.42 -2.92 1.12
N PRO A 77 -11.52 -3.58 1.49
CA PRO A 77 -12.46 -3.06 2.50
C PRO A 77 -11.96 -3.17 3.95
N SER A 78 -10.86 -3.89 4.17
CA SER A 78 -10.28 -4.13 5.49
C SER A 78 -8.75 -4.07 5.42
N VAL A 79 -8.14 -3.63 6.51
CA VAL A 79 -6.69 -3.56 6.74
C VAL A 79 -6.35 -4.44 7.94
N GLY A 80 -5.35 -5.29 7.80
CA GLY A 80 -4.76 -6.00 8.93
C GLY A 80 -3.83 -5.08 9.71
N VAL A 81 -4.09 -4.89 11.00
CA VAL A 81 -3.34 -3.98 11.89
C VAL A 81 -2.58 -4.75 12.95
N LEU A 82 -1.27 -4.53 13.03
CA LEU A 82 -0.45 -4.90 14.19
C LEU A 82 0.12 -3.62 14.81
N ASP A 83 -0.21 -3.38 16.09
CA ASP A 83 0.26 -2.23 16.87
C ASP A 83 1.22 -2.69 17.97
N PHE A 84 2.30 -1.95 18.14
CA PHE A 84 3.38 -2.28 19.05
C PHE A 84 3.82 -1.06 19.85
N ASP A 85 4.42 -1.29 21.01
CA ASP A 85 5.06 -0.23 21.79
C ASP A 85 6.22 0.38 21.02
N ALA A 86 7.04 -0.47 20.38
CA ALA A 86 8.18 -0.11 19.55
C ALA A 86 8.40 -1.19 18.47
N ILE A 87 8.93 -0.79 17.31
CA ILE A 87 9.28 -1.72 16.22
C ILE A 87 10.78 -1.60 15.91
N SER A 88 11.48 -2.72 15.95
CA SER A 88 12.86 -2.86 15.52
C SER A 88 13.01 -4.08 14.61
N ILE A 89 13.42 -3.84 13.36
CA ILE A 89 13.70 -4.88 12.36
C ILE A 89 15.17 -4.74 11.97
N ALA A 90 16.02 -5.61 12.52
CA ALA A 90 17.46 -5.52 12.35
C ALA A 90 17.93 -5.86 10.92
N ALA A 91 19.17 -5.45 10.61
CA ALA A 91 19.82 -5.82 9.36
C ALA A 91 19.93 -7.35 9.20
N GLY A 92 19.71 -7.84 7.98
CA GLY A 92 19.68 -9.27 7.69
C GLY A 92 18.35 -9.96 8.02
N VAL A 93 17.34 -9.22 8.50
CA VAL A 93 15.96 -9.70 8.61
C VAL A 93 15.21 -9.47 7.30
N THR A 94 14.38 -10.43 6.89
CA THR A 94 13.40 -10.26 5.81
C THR A 94 12.02 -10.63 6.30
N VAL A 95 11.08 -9.69 6.22
CA VAL A 95 9.66 -9.90 6.49
C VAL A 95 8.92 -9.93 5.16
N ARG A 96 8.45 -11.10 4.75
CA ARG A 96 7.61 -11.25 3.56
C ARG A 96 6.16 -11.04 3.95
N VAL A 97 5.50 -10.07 3.33
CA VAL A 97 4.08 -9.79 3.54
C VAL A 97 3.26 -10.47 2.44
N THR A 98 2.16 -11.12 2.81
CA THR A 98 1.22 -11.80 1.90
C THR A 98 -0.22 -11.66 2.42
N GLY A 99 -1.18 -12.18 1.65
CA GLY A 99 -2.60 -12.19 2.00
C GLY A 99 -3.42 -11.14 1.24
N SER A 100 -4.74 -11.21 1.43
CA SER A 100 -5.72 -10.44 0.65
C SER A 100 -6.05 -9.04 1.20
N GLN A 101 -5.40 -8.61 2.28
CA GLN A 101 -5.65 -7.32 2.91
C GLN A 101 -4.38 -6.46 2.94
N PRO A 102 -4.50 -5.13 2.81
CA PRO A 102 -3.47 -4.18 3.23
C PRO A 102 -3.00 -4.42 4.66
N LEU A 103 -1.79 -3.95 4.96
CA LEU A 103 -1.16 -4.07 6.26
C LEU A 103 -0.90 -2.70 6.89
N ALA A 104 -1.25 -2.51 8.17
CA ALA A 104 -0.72 -1.43 8.99
C ALA A 104 0.19 -1.99 10.09
N LEU A 105 1.43 -1.51 10.12
CA LEU A 105 2.40 -1.74 11.18
C LEU A 105 2.58 -0.45 11.96
N LEU A 106 1.99 -0.40 13.16
CA LEU A 106 1.92 0.80 13.97
C LEU A 106 2.82 0.70 15.20
N SER A 107 3.46 1.81 15.55
CA SER A 107 4.27 1.96 16.75
C SER A 107 3.82 3.14 17.59
N ARG A 108 3.68 2.92 18.89
CA ARG A 108 3.40 3.96 19.89
C ARG A 108 4.63 4.77 20.30
N SER A 109 5.80 4.43 19.77
CA SER A 109 7.03 5.20 19.99
C SER A 109 7.75 5.42 18.67
N SER A 110 8.64 4.51 18.29
CA SER A 110 9.51 4.62 17.13
C SER A 110 9.59 3.32 16.33
N VAL A 111 9.89 3.48 15.05
CA VAL A 111 10.26 2.40 14.14
C VAL A 111 11.73 2.55 13.75
N SER A 112 12.50 1.47 13.92
CA SER A 112 13.84 1.32 13.32
C SER A 112 13.81 0.16 12.32
N LEU A 113 14.00 0.49 11.03
CA LEU A 113 13.98 -0.44 9.92
C LEU A 113 15.38 -0.55 9.31
N ALA A 114 16.08 -1.64 9.64
CA ALA A 114 17.34 -2.03 9.03
C ALA A 114 17.25 -3.31 8.19
N GLY A 115 16.17 -4.07 8.31
CA GLY A 115 15.86 -5.20 7.45
C GLY A 115 14.95 -4.85 6.27
N ILE A 116 14.46 -5.89 5.59
CA ILE A 116 13.56 -5.77 4.43
C ILE A 116 12.14 -6.11 4.86
N VAL A 117 11.17 -5.28 4.50
CA VAL A 117 9.74 -5.59 4.53
C VAL A 117 9.23 -5.60 3.09
N ASP A 118 8.76 -6.74 2.61
CA ASP A 118 8.45 -6.97 1.21
C ASP A 118 7.01 -7.44 0.97
N ALA A 119 6.18 -6.53 0.46
CA ALA A 119 4.83 -6.76 -0.07
C ALA A 119 4.79 -6.73 -1.61
N SER A 120 5.87 -7.11 -2.30
CA SER A 120 5.85 -7.15 -3.77
C SER A 120 4.95 -8.27 -4.31
N GLY A 121 4.28 -8.04 -5.43
CA GLY A 121 3.49 -9.04 -6.15
C GLY A 121 4.36 -10.12 -6.81
N LEU A 122 3.78 -11.25 -7.15
CA LEU A 122 4.49 -12.37 -7.78
C LEU A 122 4.51 -12.21 -9.32
N ASN A 123 5.61 -12.64 -9.93
CA ASN A 123 5.75 -12.64 -11.40
C ASN A 123 4.82 -13.68 -12.02
N GLY A 124 4.18 -13.37 -13.15
CA GLY A 124 3.41 -14.33 -13.95
C GLY A 124 4.27 -15.48 -14.47
N VAL A 125 3.63 -16.61 -14.75
CA VAL A 125 4.33 -17.80 -15.28
C VAL A 125 4.54 -17.65 -16.79
N ASP A 126 5.67 -18.12 -17.28
CA ASP A 126 5.95 -18.21 -18.71
C ASP A 126 5.07 -19.26 -19.39
N GLY A 127 4.53 -18.91 -20.56
CA GLY A 127 3.87 -19.81 -21.48
C GLY A 127 4.81 -20.89 -21.99
N ILE A 128 4.27 -22.10 -22.24
CA ILE A 128 5.06 -23.22 -22.78
C ILE A 128 4.69 -23.45 -24.24
N PHE A 129 5.70 -23.51 -25.11
CA PHE A 129 5.52 -23.98 -26.49
C PHE A 129 5.28 -25.49 -26.51
N ARG A 130 4.08 -25.92 -26.90
CA ARG A 130 3.79 -27.34 -27.18
C ARG A 130 3.07 -27.54 -28.52
N GLY A 131 3.21 -26.59 -29.43
CA GLY A 131 2.44 -26.51 -30.67
C GLY A 131 1.01 -26.00 -30.44
N PRO A 132 0.14 -26.08 -31.47
CA PRO A 132 -1.26 -25.69 -31.38
C PRO A 132 -1.95 -26.47 -30.25
N GLY A 133 -2.46 -25.77 -29.23
CA GLY A 133 -3.17 -26.39 -28.10
C GLY A 133 -2.41 -26.55 -26.78
N GLY A 134 -1.24 -25.92 -26.59
CA GLY A 134 -0.62 -25.78 -25.26
C GLY A 134 -1.56 -25.13 -24.23
N ALA A 135 -1.35 -25.25 -22.92
CA ALA A 135 -2.13 -24.50 -21.93
C ALA A 135 -1.56 -23.09 -21.76
N GLY A 136 -2.42 -22.08 -21.56
CA GLY A 136 -2.00 -20.75 -21.13
C GLY A 136 -1.39 -20.80 -19.73
N ALA A 137 -0.40 -19.95 -19.47
CA ALA A 137 0.29 -19.91 -18.20
C ALA A 137 -0.49 -19.16 -17.12
N ALA A 138 -0.29 -19.52 -15.86
CA ALA A 138 -0.97 -18.88 -14.75
C ALA A 138 -0.50 -17.44 -14.57
N GLY A 139 -1.46 -16.52 -14.37
CA GLY A 139 -1.17 -15.28 -13.69
C GLY A 139 -0.91 -15.57 -12.21
N ASN A 140 -0.08 -14.76 -11.56
CA ASN A 140 0.31 -15.01 -10.18
C ASN A 140 -0.24 -13.96 -9.22
N ALA A 141 -0.26 -14.34 -7.94
CA ALA A 141 -0.93 -13.59 -6.91
C ALA A 141 -0.32 -12.21 -6.67
N GLY A 142 -1.18 -11.25 -6.32
CA GLY A 142 -0.74 -10.04 -5.64
C GLY A 142 -0.26 -10.32 -4.21
N SER A 143 0.18 -9.29 -3.51
CA SER A 143 0.55 -9.37 -2.09
C SER A 143 -0.20 -8.32 -1.29
N ALA A 144 -0.45 -8.56 0.00
CA ALA A 144 -1.07 -7.62 0.96
C ALA A 144 -2.22 -6.77 0.35
N GLY A 145 -3.21 -7.45 -0.20
CA GLY A 145 -4.37 -6.85 -0.88
C GLY A 145 -4.20 -6.51 -2.35
N GLY A 146 -3.03 -6.75 -2.93
CA GLY A 146 -2.76 -6.54 -4.35
C GLY A 146 -3.55 -7.50 -5.24
N GLY A 147 -3.93 -7.03 -6.43
CA GLY A 147 -4.70 -7.81 -7.37
C GLY A 147 -3.88 -8.88 -8.10
N ASP A 148 -4.47 -10.05 -8.31
CA ASP A 148 -3.83 -11.15 -9.03
C ASP A 148 -3.65 -10.84 -10.52
N GLY A 149 -2.60 -11.41 -11.12
CA GLY A 149 -2.41 -11.39 -12.56
C GLY A 149 -3.42 -12.27 -13.30
N GLY A 150 -3.78 -11.87 -14.52
CA GLY A 150 -4.67 -12.65 -15.38
C GLY A 150 -3.95 -13.86 -16.00
N ASN A 151 -4.65 -14.98 -16.15
CA ASN A 151 -4.09 -16.15 -16.83
C ASN A 151 -3.85 -15.89 -18.31
N GLY A 152 -2.75 -16.41 -18.85
CA GLY A 152 -2.56 -16.50 -20.28
C GLY A 152 -3.55 -17.48 -20.92
N ALA A 153 -3.65 -17.44 -22.25
CA ALA A 153 -4.58 -18.29 -23.01
C ALA A 153 -3.93 -18.92 -24.25
N THR A 154 -4.62 -19.90 -24.80
CA THR A 154 -4.26 -20.57 -26.06
C THR A 154 -5.44 -20.52 -27.00
N GLY A 155 -5.22 -20.09 -28.23
CA GLY A 155 -6.30 -19.93 -29.20
C GLY A 155 -7.34 -18.90 -28.76
N GLY A 156 -6.95 -17.95 -27.91
CA GLY A 156 -7.78 -16.86 -27.43
C GLY A 156 -6.97 -15.72 -26.80
N PRO A 157 -7.62 -14.59 -26.47
CA PRO A 157 -7.01 -13.56 -25.65
C PRO A 157 -6.77 -14.06 -24.22
N GLY A 158 -5.71 -13.57 -23.58
CA GLY A 158 -5.47 -13.81 -22.15
C GLY A 158 -6.56 -13.18 -21.28
N LEU A 159 -6.65 -13.57 -20.01
CA LEU A 159 -7.62 -13.00 -19.07
C LEU A 159 -7.14 -11.65 -18.53
N THR A 160 -8.10 -10.78 -18.21
CA THR A 160 -7.89 -9.53 -17.45
C THR A 160 -7.27 -9.84 -16.09
N GLY A 161 -6.41 -8.95 -15.58
CA GLY A 161 -5.93 -9.00 -14.20
C GLY A 161 -7.04 -8.68 -13.19
N PHE A 162 -6.68 -8.61 -11.90
CA PHE A 162 -7.60 -8.19 -10.84
C PHE A 162 -7.21 -6.85 -10.24
N GLY A 163 -8.22 -6.12 -9.74
CA GLY A 163 -8.09 -4.81 -9.12
C GLY A 163 -8.66 -3.65 -9.95
N PRO A 164 -8.86 -2.46 -9.36
CA PRO A 164 -9.51 -1.32 -10.03
C PRO A 164 -8.76 -0.80 -11.25
N GLY A 165 -7.43 -0.98 -11.26
CA GLY A 165 -6.54 -0.65 -12.36
C GLY A 165 -6.09 -1.89 -13.14
N ALA A 166 -6.81 -3.01 -13.07
CA ALA A 166 -6.43 -4.25 -13.72
C ALA A 166 -6.09 -4.04 -15.20
N GLY A 167 -5.02 -4.70 -15.66
CA GLY A 167 -4.71 -4.76 -17.08
C GLY A 167 -5.88 -5.42 -17.84
N PRO A 168 -6.53 -4.75 -18.81
CA PRO A 168 -7.61 -5.32 -19.59
C PRO A 168 -7.12 -6.43 -20.52
N SER A 169 -7.94 -7.44 -20.75
CA SER A 169 -7.77 -8.37 -21.88
C SER A 169 -7.93 -7.61 -23.20
N THR A 170 -6.98 -7.78 -24.12
CA THR A 170 -6.98 -7.15 -25.45
C THR A 170 -7.48 -8.13 -26.51
N GLY A 171 -8.09 -7.59 -27.58
CA GLY A 171 -8.58 -8.39 -28.69
C GLY A 171 -7.45 -8.95 -29.56
N TRP A 172 -7.80 -9.87 -30.46
CA TRP A 172 -6.83 -10.44 -31.40
C TRP A 172 -6.27 -9.40 -32.38
N TRP A 173 -4.95 -9.45 -32.57
CA TRP A 173 -4.26 -8.64 -33.56
C TRP A 173 -4.19 -9.36 -34.92
N GLY A 174 -5.02 -8.91 -35.86
CA GLY A 174 -4.87 -9.20 -37.29
C GLY A 174 -4.65 -10.68 -37.63
N LEU A 175 -3.73 -10.94 -38.57
CA LEU A 175 -3.46 -12.28 -39.10
C LEU A 175 -2.51 -13.12 -38.20
N CYS A 176 -1.83 -12.52 -37.22
CA CYS A 176 -0.89 -13.25 -36.37
C CYS A 176 -1.58 -13.99 -35.21
N GLN A 177 -2.87 -13.74 -34.95
CA GLN A 177 -3.66 -14.42 -33.91
C GLN A 177 -2.88 -14.55 -32.61
N CYS A 178 -2.48 -13.42 -32.04
CA CYS A 178 -1.85 -13.31 -30.73
C CYS A 178 -2.35 -12.05 -30.01
N THR A 179 -2.19 -12.01 -28.68
CA THR A 179 -2.51 -10.87 -27.82
C THR A 179 -1.36 -10.66 -26.84
N ILE A 180 -1.01 -9.41 -26.56
CA ILE A 180 -0.01 -9.02 -25.56
C ILE A 180 -0.76 -8.56 -24.32
N GLY A 181 -0.22 -8.90 -23.15
CA GLY A 181 -0.85 -8.50 -21.90
C GLY A 181 -0.67 -7.00 -21.62
N VAL A 182 -1.71 -6.39 -21.03
CA VAL A 182 -1.70 -4.99 -20.61
C VAL A 182 -1.28 -4.91 -19.15
N GLY A 183 -0.41 -3.97 -18.82
CA GLY A 183 0.00 -3.77 -17.44
C GLY A 183 -1.12 -3.22 -16.56
N GLY A 184 -1.12 -3.59 -15.28
CA GLY A 184 -1.97 -2.98 -14.27
C GLY A 184 -1.54 -1.54 -13.97
N GLY A 185 -2.49 -0.67 -13.66
CA GLY A 185 -2.27 0.70 -13.21
C GLY A 185 -2.58 0.89 -11.73
N TYR A 186 -1.96 1.90 -11.10
CA TYR A 186 -2.34 2.41 -9.78
C TYR A 186 -2.00 3.89 -9.63
N GLY A 187 -0.85 4.26 -9.04
CA GLY A 187 -0.42 5.67 -9.01
C GLY A 187 -0.08 6.20 -10.40
N GLY A 188 0.46 5.32 -11.26
CA GLY A 188 0.65 5.53 -12.69
C GLY A 188 -0.11 4.49 -13.50
N LYS A 189 -0.50 4.83 -14.74
CA LYS A 189 -1.21 3.92 -15.64
C LYS A 189 -0.31 2.77 -16.07
N GLY A 190 -0.86 1.57 -16.09
CA GLY A 190 -0.27 0.43 -16.81
C GLY A 190 -0.70 0.50 -18.26
N LEU A 191 0.18 0.14 -19.20
CA LEU A 191 -0.07 0.43 -20.61
C LEU A 191 0.22 -0.74 -21.54
N HIS A 192 -0.35 -0.65 -22.73
CA HIS A 192 -0.08 -1.54 -23.85
C HIS A 192 0.69 -0.78 -24.93
N PRO A 193 1.72 -1.37 -25.57
CA PRO A 193 2.57 -0.65 -26.53
C PRO A 193 1.85 -0.29 -27.85
N VAL A 194 0.73 -0.94 -28.17
CA VAL A 194 0.09 -0.80 -29.51
C VAL A 194 -1.43 -0.63 -29.49
N GLU A 195 -2.13 -0.72 -28.35
CA GLU A 195 -3.61 -0.62 -28.26
C GLU A 195 -4.06 0.51 -27.35
N ALA A 196 -5.32 0.94 -27.48
CA ALA A 196 -5.97 1.92 -26.62
C ALA A 196 -6.36 1.39 -25.21
N GLY A 197 -5.94 0.17 -24.85
CA GLY A 197 -6.18 -0.43 -23.54
C GLY A 197 -5.09 -0.04 -22.53
N TYR A 198 -5.50 0.38 -21.34
CA TYR A 198 -4.60 0.67 -20.22
C TYR A 198 -5.26 0.30 -18.90
N GLY A 199 -4.44 -0.10 -17.93
CA GLY A 199 -4.84 -0.16 -16.54
C GLY A 199 -4.95 1.27 -15.99
N PRO A 200 -6.14 1.77 -15.63
CA PRO A 200 -6.31 3.14 -15.17
C PRO A 200 -5.58 3.40 -13.85
N THR A 201 -5.28 4.66 -13.58
CA THR A 201 -4.84 5.07 -12.24
C THR A 201 -6.03 5.12 -11.29
N TYR A 202 -5.80 4.81 -10.01
CA TYR A 202 -6.80 4.91 -8.96
C TYR A 202 -6.15 5.17 -7.60
N GLY A 203 -7.00 5.29 -6.59
CA GLY A 203 -6.67 5.39 -5.18
C GLY A 203 -6.05 6.70 -4.73
N ASN A 204 -6.08 6.89 -3.43
CA ASN A 204 -5.53 8.05 -2.75
C ASN A 204 -5.14 7.59 -1.34
N LEU A 205 -3.83 7.50 -1.07
CA LEU A 205 -3.33 7.06 0.25
C LEU A 205 -3.73 8.01 1.38
N GLY A 206 -4.08 9.24 1.05
CA GLY A 206 -4.73 10.15 1.98
C GLY A 206 -6.25 9.95 2.06
N GLN A 207 -6.83 8.80 1.69
CA GLN A 207 -8.26 8.43 1.87
C GLN A 207 -8.46 6.96 2.27
N THR A 208 -7.72 6.05 1.66
CA THR A 208 -7.76 4.61 1.92
C THR A 208 -6.37 4.02 1.70
N LEU A 209 -6.02 2.98 2.46
CA LEU A 209 -4.82 2.21 2.21
C LEU A 209 -5.14 1.15 1.14
N GLU A 210 -4.73 1.42 -0.10
CA GLU A 210 -5.06 0.58 -1.26
C GLU A 210 -3.81 0.00 -1.92
N ALA A 211 -3.91 -1.26 -2.31
CA ALA A 211 -2.87 -2.01 -3.00
C ALA A 211 -2.98 -1.84 -4.51
N GLY A 212 -1.95 -2.29 -5.23
CA GLY A 212 -1.85 -2.26 -6.68
C GLY A 212 -2.70 -3.33 -7.38
N SER A 213 -2.83 -3.21 -8.70
CA SER A 213 -3.60 -4.12 -9.55
C SER A 213 -2.71 -5.06 -10.36
N GLY A 214 -3.23 -6.24 -10.70
CA GLY A 214 -2.55 -7.21 -11.54
C GLY A 214 -2.61 -6.85 -13.04
N GLY A 215 -1.60 -7.30 -13.78
CA GLY A 215 -1.58 -7.22 -15.24
C GLY A 215 -2.40 -8.33 -15.90
N SER A 216 -2.79 -8.16 -17.16
CA SER A 216 -3.49 -9.22 -17.90
C SER A 216 -2.55 -10.33 -18.33
N GLY A 217 -3.09 -11.51 -18.58
CA GLY A 217 -2.41 -12.53 -19.36
C GLY A 217 -2.30 -12.14 -20.84
N SER A 218 -1.45 -12.87 -21.56
CA SER A 218 -1.34 -12.82 -23.02
C SER A 218 -1.94 -14.06 -23.66
N GLY A 219 -2.07 -14.06 -24.97
CA GLY A 219 -2.69 -15.15 -25.72
C GLY A 219 -1.97 -15.43 -27.02
N SER A 220 -1.89 -16.69 -27.42
CA SER A 220 -1.24 -17.09 -28.68
C SER A 220 -2.03 -18.19 -29.38
N ALA A 221 -2.12 -18.14 -30.71
CA ALA A 221 -2.70 -19.21 -31.51
C ALA A 221 -1.77 -20.42 -31.67
N TRP A 222 -0.46 -20.23 -31.45
CA TRP A 222 0.56 -21.23 -31.78
C TRP A 222 1.26 -21.81 -30.54
N GLY A 223 0.91 -21.34 -29.34
CA GLY A 223 1.43 -21.81 -28.05
C GLY A 223 0.64 -21.24 -26.87
N GLY A 224 1.08 -21.52 -25.65
CA GLY A 224 0.49 -20.92 -24.45
C GLY A 224 0.96 -19.47 -24.27
N GLY A 225 0.02 -18.55 -24.06
CA GLY A 225 0.33 -17.19 -23.63
C GLY A 225 0.90 -17.15 -22.20
N GLY A 226 1.77 -16.19 -21.93
CA GLY A 226 2.31 -15.92 -20.59
C GLY A 226 1.27 -15.29 -19.67
N GLY A 227 1.34 -15.60 -18.38
CA GLY A 227 0.44 -15.05 -17.36
C GLY A 227 0.81 -13.62 -16.96
N GLY A 228 -0.15 -12.88 -16.42
CA GLY A 228 0.06 -11.54 -15.87
C GLY A 228 0.79 -11.56 -14.52
N GLY A 229 1.52 -10.49 -14.22
CA GLY A 229 2.13 -10.28 -12.91
C GLY A 229 1.12 -9.74 -11.89
N GLY A 230 1.25 -10.15 -10.63
CA GLY A 230 0.41 -9.67 -9.52
C GLY A 230 0.76 -8.24 -9.09
N GLY A 231 -0.23 -7.50 -8.60
CA GLY A 231 -0.04 -6.15 -8.07
C GLY A 231 0.75 -6.14 -6.75
N GLY A 232 1.54 -5.08 -6.55
CA GLY A 232 2.21 -4.82 -5.27
C GLY A 232 1.20 -4.53 -4.16
N GLY A 233 1.51 -4.92 -2.93
CA GLY A 233 0.64 -4.75 -1.77
C GLY A 233 0.62 -3.36 -1.18
N ALA A 234 -0.22 -3.15 -0.16
CA ALA A 234 -0.26 -1.90 0.56
C ALA A 234 0.23 -2.05 2.00
N ILE A 235 1.15 -1.15 2.40
CA ILE A 235 1.67 -1.07 3.76
C ILE A 235 1.56 0.36 4.28
N GLU A 236 0.97 0.49 5.46
CA GLU A 236 1.12 1.64 6.34
C GLU A 236 2.19 1.32 7.39
N LEU A 237 3.19 2.18 7.51
CA LEU A 237 4.20 2.15 8.56
C LEU A 237 4.07 3.42 9.40
N GLY A 238 3.57 3.25 10.62
CA GLY A 238 3.23 4.34 11.52
C GLY A 238 4.08 4.37 12.77
N ALA A 239 4.50 5.56 13.19
CA ALA A 239 5.09 5.80 14.50
C ALA A 239 4.62 7.14 15.07
N ILE A 240 4.70 7.32 16.38
CA ILE A 240 4.40 8.62 17.01
C ILE A 240 5.60 9.56 16.88
N SER A 241 6.79 9.08 17.28
CA SER A 241 7.98 9.91 17.38
C SER A 241 8.76 9.95 16.06
N PHE A 242 9.27 8.81 15.61
CA PHE A 242 10.07 8.76 14.39
C PHE A 242 10.03 7.41 13.69
N ILE A 243 10.26 7.45 12.39
CA ILE A 243 10.62 6.28 11.58
C ILE A 243 12.03 6.52 11.03
N ASP A 244 12.92 5.57 11.29
CA ASP A 244 14.28 5.55 10.78
C ASP A 244 14.46 4.33 9.88
N VAL A 245 14.56 4.57 8.56
CA VAL A 245 14.91 3.54 7.59
C VAL A 245 16.40 3.65 7.32
N THR A 246 17.16 2.78 7.96
CA THR A 246 18.62 2.83 7.96
C THR A 246 19.21 2.39 6.61
N ILE A 247 20.53 2.47 6.47
CA ILE A 247 21.25 2.13 5.23
C ILE A 247 20.99 0.72 4.71
N THR A 248 20.51 -0.25 5.48
CA THR A 248 20.14 -1.59 4.96
C THR A 248 18.63 -1.82 4.89
N GLY A 249 17.85 -0.85 5.37
CA GLY A 249 16.40 -0.92 5.45
C GLY A 249 15.75 -0.80 4.08
N GLN A 250 14.77 -1.67 3.81
CA GLN A 250 13.95 -1.57 2.61
C GLN A 250 12.48 -1.84 2.89
N LEU A 251 11.61 -1.06 2.26
CA LEU A 251 10.17 -1.24 2.23
C LEU A 251 9.72 -1.35 0.77
N LEU A 252 9.25 -2.54 0.38
CA LEU A 252 8.99 -2.91 -1.01
C LEU A 252 7.51 -3.26 -1.22
N ALA A 253 6.91 -2.69 -2.26
CA ALA A 253 5.56 -2.96 -2.73
C ALA A 253 5.55 -2.96 -4.28
N ASN A 254 6.49 -3.68 -4.89
CA ASN A 254 6.62 -3.71 -6.34
C ASN A 254 5.57 -4.61 -6.99
N GLY A 255 5.16 -4.30 -8.21
CA GLY A 255 4.39 -5.20 -9.04
C GLY A 255 5.25 -6.36 -9.57
N GLY A 256 4.62 -7.51 -9.78
CA GLY A 256 5.22 -8.67 -10.42
C GLY A 256 5.37 -8.47 -11.93
N TYR A 257 6.40 -9.05 -12.52
CA TYR A 257 6.61 -9.08 -13.96
C TYR A 257 5.56 -9.96 -14.64
N GLY A 258 5.09 -9.58 -15.83
CA GLY A 258 4.39 -10.52 -16.70
C GLY A 258 5.29 -11.69 -17.13
N GLY A 259 4.68 -12.85 -17.42
CA GLY A 259 5.37 -14.01 -17.97
C GLY A 259 5.57 -13.88 -19.47
N LEU A 260 6.66 -14.44 -19.99
CA LEU A 260 6.89 -14.54 -21.43
C LEU A 260 5.91 -15.53 -22.06
N SER A 261 5.54 -15.31 -23.32
CA SER A 261 4.81 -16.31 -24.10
C SER A 261 5.76 -17.42 -24.54
N GLY A 262 5.21 -18.61 -24.76
CA GLY A 262 5.99 -19.74 -25.24
C GLY A 262 6.31 -19.66 -26.75
N ASP A 263 5.81 -18.69 -27.49
CA ASP A 263 5.94 -18.69 -28.96
C ASP A 263 7.19 -17.96 -29.49
N VAL A 264 7.43 -18.13 -30.80
CA VAL A 264 8.60 -17.58 -31.49
C VAL A 264 8.53 -16.05 -31.66
N PHE A 265 7.37 -15.45 -31.41
CA PHE A 265 7.12 -14.03 -31.64
C PHE A 265 7.35 -13.16 -30.39
N GLY A 266 7.59 -13.78 -29.23
CA GLY A 266 8.10 -13.08 -28.05
C GLY A 266 7.07 -12.19 -27.33
N TYR A 267 5.78 -12.57 -27.39
CA TYR A 267 4.73 -11.88 -26.62
C TYR A 267 4.89 -12.13 -25.12
N TYR A 268 4.21 -11.34 -24.29
CA TYR A 268 4.34 -11.41 -22.84
C TYR A 268 3.04 -10.98 -22.18
N GLY A 269 2.77 -11.52 -20.98
CA GLY A 269 1.75 -11.00 -20.07
C GLY A 269 2.10 -9.60 -19.59
N GLY A 270 1.10 -8.88 -19.10
CA GLY A 270 1.28 -7.54 -18.54
C GLY A 270 1.86 -7.60 -17.14
N GLY A 271 2.71 -6.64 -16.81
CA GLY A 271 3.21 -6.45 -15.43
C GLY A 271 2.12 -5.95 -14.48
N GLY A 272 2.18 -6.36 -13.22
CA GLY A 272 1.36 -5.76 -12.16
C GLY A 272 1.80 -4.33 -11.85
N SER A 273 0.91 -3.51 -11.30
CA SER A 273 1.30 -2.17 -10.84
C SER A 273 2.07 -2.24 -9.52
N GLY A 274 2.81 -1.18 -9.21
CA GLY A 274 3.27 -0.95 -7.83
C GLY A 274 2.10 -0.80 -6.86
N GLY A 275 2.37 -1.00 -5.57
CA GLY A 275 1.41 -0.93 -4.48
C GLY A 275 1.37 0.42 -3.77
N GLY A 276 0.83 0.43 -2.55
CA GLY A 276 0.63 1.64 -1.74
C GLY A 276 1.50 1.65 -0.49
N LEU A 277 2.38 2.64 -0.34
CA LEU A 277 3.22 2.78 0.85
C LEU A 277 2.90 4.09 1.56
N LEU A 278 2.34 4.02 2.77
CA LEU A 278 2.07 5.18 3.61
C LEU A 278 3.01 5.15 4.81
N LEU A 279 3.82 6.19 4.99
CA LEU A 279 4.67 6.35 6.16
C LEU A 279 4.25 7.59 6.93
N HIS A 280 4.08 7.46 8.24
CA HIS A 280 3.73 8.60 9.08
C HIS A 280 4.39 8.57 10.45
N ALA A 281 4.99 9.69 10.84
CA ALA A 281 5.58 9.92 12.16
C ALA A 281 5.92 11.40 12.35
N ALA A 282 6.20 11.87 13.57
CA ALA A 282 6.61 13.27 13.74
C ALA A 282 7.85 13.62 12.90
N SER A 283 8.80 12.68 12.76
CA SER A 283 9.92 12.78 11.80
C SER A 283 10.17 11.46 11.07
N ILE A 284 10.62 11.53 9.82
CA ILE A 284 11.00 10.37 9.03
C ILE A 284 12.40 10.60 8.47
N THR A 285 13.28 9.63 8.64
CA THR A 285 14.64 9.61 8.09
C THR A 285 14.82 8.40 7.19
N LEU A 286 15.34 8.66 5.99
CA LEU A 286 15.75 7.65 5.02
C LEU A 286 17.26 7.76 4.81
N ASP A 287 18.02 6.82 5.36
CA ASP A 287 19.47 6.77 5.17
C ASP A 287 19.82 6.20 3.79
N GLN A 288 20.85 6.77 3.18
CA GLN A 288 21.26 6.41 1.82
C GLN A 288 22.15 5.17 1.81
N PHE A 289 21.78 4.18 0.98
CA PHE A 289 22.78 3.36 0.28
C PHE A 289 23.56 4.25 -0.71
N GLY A 290 24.68 3.76 -1.25
CA GLY A 290 25.32 4.41 -2.40
C GLY A 290 24.34 4.69 -3.57
N PRO A 291 24.78 5.36 -4.64
CA PRO A 291 23.95 6.12 -5.59
C PRO A 291 22.85 5.37 -6.41
N GLN A 292 22.44 4.15 -6.05
CA GLN A 292 21.53 3.31 -6.84
C GLN A 292 20.56 2.42 -6.03
N GLN A 293 20.41 2.56 -4.71
CA GLN A 293 19.39 1.81 -3.98
C GLN A 293 18.42 2.74 -3.25
N ALA A 294 17.15 2.62 -3.62
CA ALA A 294 16.07 3.25 -2.88
C ALA A 294 15.70 2.43 -1.64
N ALA A 295 15.31 3.13 -0.57
CA ALA A 295 14.82 2.53 0.66
C ALA A 295 13.33 2.19 0.57
N VAL A 296 12.56 2.88 -0.26
CA VAL A 296 11.10 2.73 -0.39
C VAL A 296 10.70 2.55 -1.85
N HIS A 297 10.15 1.40 -2.23
CA HIS A 297 9.85 1.04 -3.62
C HIS A 297 8.39 0.66 -3.80
N ALA A 298 7.72 1.29 -4.75
CA ALA A 298 6.43 0.89 -5.26
C ALA A 298 6.45 0.90 -6.79
N LYS A 299 7.37 0.15 -7.40
CA LYS A 299 7.55 0.12 -8.85
C LYS A 299 6.52 -0.77 -9.52
N GLY A 300 6.15 -0.44 -10.75
CA GLY A 300 5.47 -1.38 -11.62
C GLY A 300 6.35 -2.58 -11.95
N GLY A 301 5.71 -3.73 -12.20
CA GLY A 301 6.38 -4.92 -12.73
C GLY A 301 6.74 -4.75 -14.19
N GLY A 302 7.73 -5.52 -14.65
CA GLY A 302 8.13 -5.48 -16.06
C GLY A 302 7.00 -5.85 -17.01
N TYR A 303 7.13 -5.38 -18.25
CA TYR A 303 6.09 -5.42 -19.27
C TYR A 303 4.94 -4.44 -18.99
N ASN A 304 5.31 -3.17 -18.81
CA ASN A 304 4.42 -2.00 -18.74
C ASN A 304 3.50 -1.92 -17.51
N GLY A 305 3.89 -2.49 -16.36
CA GLY A 305 3.23 -2.20 -15.08
C GLY A 305 3.40 -0.73 -14.69
N GLY A 306 2.31 -0.09 -14.27
CA GLY A 306 2.31 1.30 -13.78
C GLY A 306 2.93 1.43 -12.39
N GLY A 307 3.52 2.58 -12.08
CA GLY A 307 4.06 2.85 -10.75
C GLY A 307 2.97 2.91 -9.66
N GLY A 308 3.38 2.68 -8.41
CA GLY A 308 2.51 2.70 -7.24
C GLY A 308 2.31 4.09 -6.62
N ARG A 309 1.88 4.12 -5.37
CA ARG A 309 1.74 5.37 -4.59
C ARG A 309 2.59 5.29 -3.34
N ILE A 310 3.27 6.39 -3.03
CA ILE A 310 4.06 6.52 -1.80
C ILE A 310 3.68 7.85 -1.14
N ALA A 311 3.26 7.82 0.11
CA ALA A 311 2.87 8.99 0.87
C ALA A 311 3.66 9.08 2.17
N PHE A 312 4.19 10.26 2.47
CA PHE A 312 4.83 10.58 3.73
C PHE A 312 4.02 11.66 4.46
N PHE A 313 3.73 11.44 5.74
CA PHE A 313 3.11 12.44 6.60
C PHE A 313 3.99 12.70 7.82
N THR A 314 4.54 13.92 7.93
CA THR A 314 5.40 14.32 9.05
C THR A 314 4.90 15.56 9.74
N ALA A 315 5.47 15.92 10.90
CA ALA A 315 5.03 17.10 11.65
C ALA A 315 5.24 18.41 10.88
N ASP A 316 6.24 18.47 10.00
CA ASP A 316 6.62 19.66 9.24
C ASP A 316 6.46 19.50 7.72
N GLY A 317 6.03 18.32 7.24
CA GLY A 317 5.90 18.04 5.82
C GLY A 317 7.25 17.84 5.11
N THR A 318 8.29 17.48 5.85
CA THR A 318 9.62 17.14 5.31
C THR A 318 10.02 15.70 5.66
N VAL A 319 10.96 15.14 4.89
CA VAL A 319 11.54 13.81 5.13
C VAL A 319 13.05 13.93 5.00
N ASN A 320 13.78 13.56 6.04
CA ASN A 320 15.24 13.59 6.03
C ASN A 320 15.76 12.52 5.07
N GLY A 321 16.73 12.89 4.22
CA GLY A 321 17.29 12.00 3.20
C GLY A 321 16.65 12.16 1.81
N LEU A 322 15.44 12.75 1.71
CA LEU A 322 14.87 13.18 0.42
C LEU A 322 15.45 14.54 0.01
N THR A 323 16.49 14.54 -0.83
CA THR A 323 16.96 15.73 -1.56
C THR A 323 16.38 15.74 -2.98
N ASP A 324 16.20 16.93 -3.57
CA ASP A 324 15.57 17.09 -4.89
C ASP A 324 16.20 16.16 -5.95
N GLY A 325 15.44 15.15 -6.40
CA GLY A 325 15.91 14.16 -7.38
C GLY A 325 15.63 12.67 -7.07
N TYR A 326 14.86 12.35 -6.02
CA TYR A 326 14.23 11.04 -5.71
C TYR A 326 15.03 9.75 -6.06
N SER A 327 16.31 9.67 -5.69
CA SER A 327 17.09 8.43 -5.82
C SER A 327 16.77 7.39 -4.73
N LEU A 328 16.13 7.81 -3.62
CA LEU A 328 15.86 6.95 -2.45
C LEU A 328 14.44 6.40 -2.37
N VAL A 329 13.55 6.91 -3.22
CA VAL A 329 12.12 6.55 -3.25
C VAL A 329 11.72 6.38 -4.69
N GLU A 330 11.20 5.20 -5.04
CA GLU A 330 10.90 4.87 -6.43
C GLU A 330 9.48 4.35 -6.60
N ALA A 331 8.64 5.18 -7.20
CA ALA A 331 7.36 4.77 -7.77
C ALA A 331 7.47 4.71 -9.30
N ASN A 332 8.53 4.08 -9.82
CA ASN A 332 8.79 4.03 -11.26
C ASN A 332 7.90 3.00 -11.96
N VAL A 333 7.83 3.10 -13.29
CA VAL A 333 7.32 2.00 -14.12
C VAL A 333 8.21 0.78 -14.02
N GLY A 334 7.70 -0.38 -14.41
CA GLY A 334 8.56 -1.52 -14.68
C GLY A 334 9.39 -1.33 -15.95
N THR A 335 9.77 -2.42 -16.61
CA THR A 335 10.36 -2.36 -17.95
C THR A 335 9.31 -1.97 -18.99
N GLY A 336 9.62 -0.99 -19.84
CA GLY A 336 8.76 -0.51 -20.94
C GLY A 336 8.69 1.03 -21.02
N THR A 337 8.49 1.56 -22.22
CA THR A 337 8.47 3.02 -22.48
C THR A 337 7.10 3.66 -22.31
N TYR A 338 6.06 2.87 -22.10
CA TYR A 338 4.69 3.35 -22.26
C TYR A 338 3.95 3.54 -20.94
N ALA A 339 4.25 2.79 -19.88
CA ALA A 339 3.61 2.99 -18.58
C ALA A 339 3.93 4.37 -17.98
N GLU A 340 3.10 4.81 -17.02
CA GLU A 340 3.34 6.05 -16.28
C GLU A 340 3.94 5.77 -14.90
N ARG A 341 4.81 6.68 -14.46
CA ARG A 341 5.32 6.67 -13.08
C ARG A 341 4.17 6.90 -12.10
N GLY A 342 4.36 6.35 -10.91
CA GLY A 342 3.50 6.51 -9.77
C GLY A 342 3.58 7.88 -9.12
N VAL A 343 2.86 8.02 -8.01
CA VAL A 343 2.75 9.28 -7.26
C VAL A 343 3.53 9.18 -5.96
N ILE A 344 4.39 10.17 -5.72
CA ILE A 344 5.04 10.38 -4.43
C ILE A 344 4.49 11.68 -3.86
N SER A 345 3.93 11.64 -2.65
CA SER A 345 3.39 12.80 -1.96
C SER A 345 3.99 12.96 -0.57
N ILE A 346 4.27 14.19 -0.18
CA ILE A 346 4.70 14.54 1.18
C ILE A 346 3.69 15.54 1.72
N GLY A 347 3.19 15.29 2.92
CA GLY A 347 2.19 16.09 3.60
C GLY A 347 2.49 16.27 5.07
N VAL A 348 1.69 17.12 5.71
CA VAL A 348 1.79 17.40 7.14
C VAL A 348 0.79 16.52 7.89
N LEU A 349 1.19 15.95 9.03
CA LEU A 349 0.27 15.35 9.99
C LEU A 349 -0.67 16.44 10.50
N SER A 350 -1.96 16.34 10.15
CA SER A 350 -2.98 17.18 10.78
C SER A 350 -2.86 16.96 12.29
N ALA A 351 -2.62 18.04 13.05
CA ALA A 351 -2.24 17.97 14.47
C ALA A 351 -2.97 16.83 15.17
N VAL A 352 -2.21 15.79 15.56
CA VAL A 352 -2.72 14.74 16.44
C VAL A 352 -3.35 15.49 17.62
N PRO A 353 -4.63 15.29 17.95
CA PRO A 353 -5.21 15.91 19.13
C PRO A 353 -4.24 15.61 20.26
N GLU A 354 -3.62 16.64 20.83
CA GLU A 354 -2.70 16.42 21.92
C GLU A 354 -3.43 15.50 22.91
N LEU A 355 -2.74 14.44 23.37
CA LEU A 355 -3.22 13.71 24.54
C LEU A 355 -3.67 14.78 25.53
N PRO A 356 -4.85 14.69 26.16
CA PRO A 356 -5.31 15.67 27.14
C PRO A 356 -4.38 15.64 28.38
N GLY A 357 -3.13 16.05 28.18
CA GLY A 357 -2.15 16.36 29.17
C GLY A 357 -2.67 17.63 29.81
N SER A 358 -3.11 17.48 31.05
CA SER A 358 -3.63 18.52 31.95
C SER A 358 -5.15 18.68 32.02
N ALA A 359 -5.93 17.60 31.89
CA ALA A 359 -7.26 17.56 32.55
C ALA A 359 -7.19 17.10 34.02
N LEU A 360 -5.98 17.01 34.59
CA LEU A 360 -5.72 16.54 35.95
C LEU A 360 -5.13 17.66 36.83
N LEU A 361 -5.75 18.84 36.84
CA LEU A 361 -5.48 19.85 37.89
C LEU A 361 -6.60 20.91 38.05
N LEU A 362 -7.86 20.50 38.21
CA LEU A 362 -8.89 21.40 38.75
C LEU A 362 -9.99 20.67 39.55
N ALA A 363 -9.61 19.72 40.39
CA ALA A 363 -10.49 19.12 41.41
C ALA A 363 -9.90 19.26 42.83
N GLY A 364 -9.10 20.31 43.06
CA GLY A 364 -8.36 20.50 44.32
C GLY A 364 -8.46 21.90 44.94
N LEU A 365 -9.39 22.76 44.52
CA LEU A 365 -9.47 24.12 45.07
C LEU A 365 -10.91 24.67 45.24
N VAL A 366 -11.83 23.88 45.80
CA VAL A 366 -13.06 24.43 46.43
C VAL A 366 -13.46 23.59 47.63
N LEU A 367 -12.69 23.64 48.73
CA LEU A 367 -13.19 23.26 50.06
C LEU A 367 -12.29 23.77 51.20
N LEU A 368 -11.82 25.02 51.11
CA LEU A 368 -11.31 25.75 52.27
C LEU A 368 -11.95 27.15 52.26
N GLY A 369 -13.11 27.31 52.91
CA GLY A 369 -13.79 28.60 52.91
C GLY A 369 -15.16 28.68 53.56
N SER A 370 -15.43 27.93 54.63
CA SER A 370 -16.59 28.25 55.49
C SER A 370 -16.30 27.95 56.96
N ARG A 371 -15.53 28.83 57.60
CA ARG A 371 -15.60 29.03 59.05
C ARG A 371 -15.67 30.52 59.38
N PHE A 372 -16.55 30.81 60.33
CA PHE A 372 -16.73 32.03 61.11
C PHE A 372 -17.57 33.17 60.52
N SER A 373 -18.87 33.14 60.83
CA SER A 373 -19.54 34.34 61.32
C SER A 373 -20.15 34.04 62.69
N ARG A 374 -19.49 34.59 63.72
CA ARG A 374 -20.01 34.69 65.10
C ARG A 374 -20.78 36.02 65.11
N ARG A 375 -22.11 35.99 65.24
CA ARG A 375 -22.87 37.17 65.63
C ARG A 375 -23.03 37.15 67.14
N VAL A 376 -22.37 38.11 67.77
CA VAL A 376 -22.71 38.68 69.07
C VAL A 376 -23.85 39.67 68.83
N GLU A 377 -24.91 39.63 69.63
CA GLU A 377 -25.60 40.83 70.12
C GLU A 377 -26.68 40.48 71.16
N ALA A 378 -26.64 41.27 72.25
CA ALA A 378 -27.57 41.48 73.36
C ALA A 378 -27.89 40.30 74.31
#